data_AF-A0A3M0ZU34-F1
#
_entry.id   AF-A0A3M0ZU34-F1
#
_cell.length_a   1.000
_cell.length_b   1.000
_cell.length_c   1.000
_cell.angle_alpha   90.00
_cell.angle_beta   90.00
_cell.angle_gamma   90.00
#
_symmetry.space_group_name_H-M   'P 1'
#
loop_
_entity.id
_entity.type
_entity.pdbx_description
1 polymer ?
#
loop_
_entity_poly.entity_id
_entity_poly.type
_entity_poly.pdbx_seq_one_letter_code
_entity_poly.pdbx_strand_id
1 'polypeptide(L)'
;PEQRAIAHVLRTVQKAIEATEKVINAAKELKKSLMHHLFTYGPVPVDQIDQVSMQETEIGPIPAHWKVVRLGELFEIQQGKALSRKKDKGIRPRPFLRTSNVYWGYVNLNPLDYMDFTSKEEKKYALQQGDLLVCEGGEIGRTAIWEEQISGIYYQNHIHRLRRKQNNVEPRFYMYWLQASLTLLGLYSGVGNKTTIPNLSRTRLANFSIPLPSHDEQCKIARILQTVDEKIQAEENRKAALEELFKTLLDKLMTAKLRLPEEWIQSFQGR
;
A
#
# COMPACT_ATOMS: atom_id res chain seq x y z
N PRO A 1 -44.79 -8.53 12.81
CA PRO A 1 -44.27 -7.19 13.22
C PRO A 1 -42.82 -7.25 13.72
N GLU A 2 -42.48 -8.12 14.68
CA GLU A 2 -41.11 -8.24 15.22
C GLU A 2 -40.08 -8.65 14.15
N GLN A 3 -40.35 -9.68 13.34
CA GLN A 3 -39.46 -10.08 12.24
C GLN A 3 -39.24 -8.97 11.20
N ARG A 4 -40.28 -8.18 10.88
CA ARG A 4 -40.19 -7.03 9.97
C ARG A 4 -39.32 -5.92 10.56
N ALA A 5 -39.43 -5.70 11.87
CA ALA A 5 -38.63 -4.75 12.62
C ALA A 5 -37.15 -5.20 12.64
N ILE A 6 -36.86 -6.45 13.00
CA ILE A 6 -35.50 -7.04 12.95
C ILE A 6 -34.88 -6.89 11.55
N ALA A 7 -35.62 -7.28 10.51
CA ALA A 7 -35.17 -7.15 9.12
C ALA A 7 -34.87 -5.68 8.75
N HIS A 8 -35.65 -4.74 9.27
CA HIS A 8 -35.41 -3.32 9.03
C HIS A 8 -34.09 -2.82 9.67
N VAL A 9 -33.79 -3.21 10.92
CA VAL A 9 -32.49 -2.86 11.56
C VAL A 9 -31.33 -3.40 10.74
N LEU A 10 -31.35 -4.71 10.46
CA LEU A 10 -30.28 -5.38 9.73
C LEU A 10 -30.08 -4.76 8.34
N ARG A 11 -31.18 -4.48 7.62
CA ARG A 11 -31.13 -3.80 6.32
C ARG A 11 -30.55 -2.39 6.41
N THR A 12 -30.76 -1.68 7.52
CA THR A 12 -30.21 -0.33 7.71
C THR A 12 -28.69 -0.37 7.85
N VAL A 13 -28.17 -1.30 8.65
CA VAL A 13 -26.72 -1.52 8.76
C VAL A 13 -26.13 -1.97 7.43
N GLN A 14 -26.79 -2.91 6.73
CA GLN A 14 -26.37 -3.36 5.40
C GLN A 14 -26.27 -2.21 4.39
N LYS A 15 -27.25 -1.30 4.36
CA LYS A 15 -27.20 -0.10 3.51
C LYS A 15 -26.04 0.82 3.87
N ALA A 16 -25.68 0.95 5.14
CA ALA A 16 -24.53 1.74 5.56
C ALA A 16 -23.19 1.11 5.12
N ILE A 17 -23.08 -0.22 5.15
CA ILE A 17 -21.93 -0.97 4.60
C ILE A 17 -21.80 -0.69 3.10
N GLU A 18 -22.89 -0.83 2.34
CA GLU A 18 -22.91 -0.57 0.89
C GLU A 18 -22.57 0.88 0.54
N ALA A 19 -23.05 1.85 1.32
CA ALA A 19 -22.71 3.26 1.12
C ALA A 19 -21.22 3.52 1.38
N THR A 20 -20.66 2.93 2.44
CA THR A 20 -19.23 3.06 2.78
C THR A 20 -18.35 2.43 1.71
N GLU A 21 -18.74 1.27 1.17
CA GLU A 21 -18.06 0.61 0.05
C GLU A 21 -18.00 1.50 -1.20
N LYS A 22 -19.09 2.21 -1.53
CA LYS A 22 -19.09 3.17 -2.65
C LYS A 22 -18.12 4.32 -2.44
N VAL A 23 -18.01 4.84 -1.21
CA VAL A 23 -17.06 5.91 -0.88
C VAL A 23 -15.61 5.42 -1.03
N ILE A 24 -15.31 4.21 -0.55
CA ILE A 24 -13.98 3.59 -0.68
C ILE A 24 -13.60 3.48 -2.17
N ASN A 25 -14.51 2.95 -3.01
CA ASN A 25 -14.25 2.78 -4.43
C ASN A 25 -14.05 4.12 -5.16
N ALA A 26 -14.87 5.12 -4.85
CA ALA A 26 -14.69 6.48 -5.40
C ALA A 26 -13.34 7.10 -4.99
N ALA A 27 -12.92 6.93 -3.73
CA ALA A 27 -11.64 7.42 -3.25
C ALA A 27 -10.45 6.69 -3.91
N LYS A 28 -10.56 5.39 -4.18
CA LYS A 28 -9.54 4.61 -4.91
C LYS A 28 -9.39 5.09 -6.36
N GLU A 29 -10.50 5.37 -7.05
CA GLU A 29 -10.46 5.94 -8.40
C GLU A 29 -9.88 7.36 -8.41
N LEU A 30 -10.25 8.19 -7.42
CA LEU A 30 -9.64 9.51 -7.23
C LEU A 30 -8.12 9.41 -7.03
N LYS A 31 -7.65 8.50 -6.16
CA LYS A 31 -6.22 8.26 -5.94
C LYS A 31 -5.51 7.92 -7.25
N LYS A 32 -6.08 7.01 -8.04
CA LYS A 32 -5.53 6.61 -9.33
C LYS A 32 -5.39 7.79 -10.30
N SER A 33 -6.43 8.62 -10.41
CA SER A 33 -6.40 9.84 -11.24
C SER A 33 -5.36 10.85 -10.72
N LEU A 34 -5.30 11.07 -9.40
CA LEU A 34 -4.32 11.95 -8.77
C LEU A 34 -2.88 11.46 -8.99
N MET A 35 -2.62 10.17 -8.86
CA MET A 35 -1.28 9.62 -9.14
C MET A 35 -0.87 9.90 -10.58
N HIS A 36 -1.74 9.64 -11.55
CA HIS A 36 -1.45 9.95 -12.95
C HIS A 36 -1.17 11.44 -13.17
N HIS A 37 -2.01 12.32 -12.62
CA HIS A 37 -1.84 13.78 -12.71
C HIS A 37 -0.53 14.25 -12.06
N LEU A 38 -0.30 13.91 -10.79
CA LEU A 38 0.85 14.39 -10.02
C LEU A 38 2.18 13.91 -10.57
N PHE A 39 2.23 12.71 -11.15
CA PHE A 39 3.45 12.17 -11.75
C PHE A 39 3.68 12.60 -13.20
N THR A 40 2.69 13.23 -13.84
CA THR A 40 2.81 13.80 -15.19
C THR A 40 3.07 15.30 -15.14
N TYR A 41 2.31 16.05 -14.32
CA TYR A 41 2.33 17.52 -14.31
C TYR A 41 2.91 18.12 -13.02
N GLY A 42 3.24 17.28 -12.03
CA GLY A 42 3.64 17.75 -10.70
C GLY A 42 2.46 18.23 -9.85
N PRO A 43 2.72 18.87 -8.69
CA PRO A 43 1.69 19.28 -7.74
C PRO A 43 1.04 20.62 -8.12
N VAL A 44 0.55 20.69 -9.37
CA VAL A 44 -0.10 21.86 -10.00
C VAL A 44 -1.61 21.60 -10.11
N PRO A 45 -2.47 22.62 -9.93
CA PRO A 45 -3.91 22.50 -10.16
C PRO A 45 -4.28 22.06 -11.59
N VAL A 46 -5.41 21.37 -11.75
CA VAL A 46 -5.84 20.79 -13.04
C VAL A 46 -6.13 21.88 -14.09
N ASP A 47 -6.60 23.05 -13.66
CA ASP A 47 -6.87 24.22 -14.50
C ASP A 47 -5.61 24.97 -14.95
N GLN A 48 -4.42 24.55 -14.49
CA GLN A 48 -3.14 25.21 -14.76
C GLN A 48 -2.14 24.29 -15.49
N ILE A 49 -2.58 23.14 -15.98
CA ILE A 49 -1.71 22.17 -16.68
C ILE A 49 -1.06 22.76 -17.94
N ASP A 50 -1.76 23.64 -18.66
CA ASP A 50 -1.27 24.28 -19.89
C ASP A 50 -0.11 25.26 -19.64
N GLN A 51 0.12 25.65 -18.38
CA GLN A 51 1.22 26.53 -17.97
C GLN A 51 2.48 25.74 -17.61
N VAL A 52 2.39 24.41 -17.49
CA VAL A 52 3.52 23.56 -17.16
C VAL A 52 4.36 23.34 -18.42
N SER A 53 5.61 23.79 -18.39
CA SER A 53 6.57 23.44 -19.43
C SER A 53 6.90 21.96 -19.32
N MET A 54 6.70 21.20 -20.41
CA MET A 54 6.86 19.75 -20.45
C MET A 54 8.08 19.35 -21.28
N GLN A 55 8.62 18.17 -20.99
CA GLN A 55 9.67 17.50 -21.77
C GLN A 55 9.30 16.03 -21.99
N GLU A 56 9.68 15.48 -23.15
CA GLU A 56 9.54 14.06 -23.47
C GLU A 56 10.76 13.28 -22.97
N THR A 57 10.52 12.16 -22.27
CA THR A 57 11.57 11.33 -21.67
C THR A 57 11.26 9.84 -21.82
N GLU A 58 12.21 8.96 -21.45
CA GLU A 58 11.96 7.51 -21.48
C GLU A 58 10.87 7.02 -20.50
N ILE A 59 10.44 7.86 -19.55
CA ILE A 59 9.35 7.57 -18.62
C ILE A 59 8.03 8.27 -18.99
N GLY A 60 7.98 8.84 -20.20
CA GLY A 60 6.85 9.64 -20.69
C GLY A 60 7.05 11.15 -20.46
N PRO A 61 5.99 11.94 -20.71
CA PRO A 61 6.04 13.39 -20.53
C PRO A 61 6.09 13.73 -19.04
N ILE A 62 7.04 14.57 -18.66
CA ILE A 62 7.21 15.09 -17.30
C ILE A 62 7.50 16.60 -17.34
N PRO A 63 7.41 17.33 -16.22
CA PRO A 63 7.77 18.75 -16.19
C PRO A 63 9.23 18.97 -16.58
N ALA A 64 9.51 20.02 -17.35
CA ALA A 64 10.82 20.32 -17.93
C ALA A 64 11.92 20.55 -16.88
N HIS A 65 11.56 20.97 -15.65
CA HIS A 65 12.51 21.14 -14.56
C HIS A 65 12.83 19.84 -13.80
N TRP A 66 12.08 18.76 -14.03
CA TRP A 66 12.38 17.45 -13.43
C TRP A 66 13.54 16.78 -14.14
N LYS A 67 14.33 16.00 -13.41
CA LYS A 67 15.38 15.17 -14.00
C LYS A 67 14.94 13.71 -14.00
N VAL A 68 15.50 12.93 -14.93
CA VAL A 68 15.38 11.46 -14.89
C VAL A 68 16.71 10.88 -14.46
N VAL A 69 16.67 10.01 -13.44
CA VAL A 69 17.85 9.33 -12.88
C VAL A 69 17.58 7.85 -12.73
N ARG A 70 18.60 7.05 -12.44
CA ARG A 70 18.44 5.64 -12.10
C ARG A 70 18.08 5.47 -10.63
N LEU A 71 17.19 4.53 -10.31
CA LEU A 71 16.80 4.23 -8.93
C LEU A 71 18.00 3.87 -8.03
N GLY A 72 18.99 3.18 -8.59
CA GLY A 72 20.24 2.83 -7.91
C GLY A 72 21.15 4.03 -7.60
N GLU A 73 20.93 5.20 -8.21
CA GLU A 73 21.63 6.44 -7.86
C GLU A 73 21.12 7.01 -6.52
N LEU A 74 19.82 6.89 -6.26
CA LEU A 74 19.18 7.43 -5.06
C LEU A 74 19.14 6.45 -3.88
N PHE A 75 19.07 5.15 -4.16
CA PHE A 75 18.90 4.11 -3.14
C PHE A 75 20.04 3.08 -3.14
N GLU A 76 20.45 2.67 -1.94
CA GLU A 76 21.23 1.46 -1.72
C GLU A 76 20.29 0.24 -1.69
N ILE A 77 20.33 -0.54 -2.77
CA ILE A 77 19.47 -1.72 -2.95
C ILE A 77 20.17 -2.96 -2.39
N GLN A 78 19.51 -3.65 -1.46
CA GLN A 78 19.97 -4.90 -0.88
C GLN A 78 18.88 -5.98 -0.87
N GLN A 79 19.16 -7.10 -1.52
CA GLN A 79 18.32 -8.30 -1.48
C GLN A 79 18.39 -8.99 -0.11
N GLY A 80 17.26 -9.55 0.35
CA GLY A 80 17.17 -10.20 1.66
C GLY A 80 17.84 -11.56 1.75
N LYS A 81 17.72 -12.20 2.92
CA LYS A 81 18.34 -13.50 3.20
C LYS A 81 17.56 -14.64 2.54
N ALA A 82 18.26 -15.55 1.88
CA ALA A 82 17.66 -16.78 1.36
C ALA A 82 17.40 -17.77 2.50
N LEU A 83 16.20 -18.38 2.49
CA LEU A 83 15.87 -19.47 3.40
C LEU A 83 16.77 -20.68 3.10
N SER A 84 17.41 -21.22 4.13
CA SER A 84 18.26 -22.42 4.02
C SER A 84 17.96 -23.37 5.17
N ARG A 85 17.15 -24.40 4.89
CA ARG A 85 16.76 -25.43 5.88
C ARG A 85 17.95 -26.11 6.56
N LYS A 86 19.11 -26.19 5.91
CA LYS A 86 20.34 -26.77 6.48
C LYS A 86 21.00 -25.87 7.53
N LYS A 87 20.79 -24.55 7.43
CA LYS A 87 21.39 -23.54 8.32
C LYS A 87 20.41 -23.07 9.41
N ASP A 88 19.14 -23.33 9.22
CA ASP A 88 18.08 -22.99 10.15
C ASP A 88 17.94 -24.09 11.20
N LYS A 89 18.70 -23.93 12.29
CA LYS A 89 18.78 -24.87 13.41
C LYS A 89 17.97 -24.40 14.61
N GLY A 90 17.30 -23.24 14.50
CA GLY A 90 16.59 -22.59 15.60
C GLY A 90 17.51 -22.04 16.68
N ILE A 91 18.78 -21.77 16.37
CA ILE A 91 19.78 -21.28 17.34
C ILE A 91 19.55 -19.81 17.66
N ARG A 92 19.16 -19.01 16.67
CA ARG A 92 18.89 -17.58 16.83
C ARG A 92 17.74 -17.15 15.91
N PRO A 93 16.53 -17.66 16.15
CA PRO A 93 15.38 -17.38 15.32
C PRO A 93 14.99 -15.91 15.43
N ARG A 94 14.80 -15.26 14.29
CA ARG A 94 14.31 -13.88 14.21
C ARG A 94 13.14 -13.76 13.26
N PRO A 95 12.19 -12.85 13.54
CA PRO A 95 11.07 -12.61 12.65
C PRO A 95 11.56 -12.01 11.33
N PHE A 96 10.96 -12.44 10.22
CA PHE A 96 11.29 -11.88 8.91
C PHE A 96 10.06 -11.68 8.03
N LEU A 97 10.15 -10.70 7.14
CA LEU A 97 9.14 -10.40 6.13
C LEU A 97 9.33 -11.28 4.90
N ARG A 98 8.21 -11.78 4.39
CA ARG A 98 8.08 -12.43 3.07
C ARG A 98 7.28 -11.55 2.13
N THR A 99 7.23 -11.92 0.86
CA THR A 99 6.38 -11.24 -0.12
C THR A 99 4.90 -11.23 0.28
N SER A 100 4.44 -12.17 1.12
CA SER A 100 3.09 -12.16 1.69
C SER A 100 2.85 -11.05 2.72
N ASN A 101 3.90 -10.45 3.27
CA ASN A 101 3.81 -9.40 4.27
C ASN A 101 3.87 -7.99 3.67
N VAL A 102 4.30 -7.83 2.42
CA VAL A 102 4.48 -6.51 1.80
C VAL A 102 3.42 -6.29 0.73
N TYR A 103 2.57 -5.29 0.97
CA TYR A 103 1.50 -4.87 0.07
C TYR A 103 1.80 -3.49 -0.52
N TRP A 104 0.94 -2.99 -1.42
CA TRP A 104 1.04 -1.61 -1.87
C TRP A 104 0.75 -0.66 -0.71
N GLY A 105 1.76 0.08 -0.27
CA GLY A 105 1.62 1.13 0.74
C GLY A 105 1.74 0.68 2.19
N TYR A 106 1.62 -0.62 2.51
CA TYR A 106 1.66 -1.10 3.89
C TYR A 106 2.35 -2.47 4.06
N VAL A 107 2.79 -2.73 5.29
CA VAL A 107 3.38 -4.01 5.71
C VAL A 107 2.45 -4.69 6.71
N ASN A 108 2.06 -5.92 6.44
CA ASN A 108 1.30 -6.77 7.35
C ASN A 108 2.22 -7.68 8.16
N LEU A 109 2.20 -7.52 9.49
CA LEU A 109 3.00 -8.29 10.44
C LEU A 109 2.31 -9.59 10.94
N ASN A 110 1.19 -9.99 10.34
CA ASN A 110 0.49 -11.20 10.77
C ASN A 110 0.11 -12.10 9.58
N PRO A 111 0.62 -13.34 9.50
CA PRO A 111 1.63 -13.96 10.39
C PRO A 111 3.07 -13.50 10.07
N LEU A 112 3.95 -13.62 11.07
CA LEU A 112 5.40 -13.54 10.89
C LEU A 112 6.02 -14.92 11.09
N ASP A 113 6.96 -15.25 10.21
CA ASP A 113 7.76 -16.47 10.30
C ASP A 113 9.14 -16.15 10.85
N TYR A 114 9.82 -17.22 11.27
CA TYR A 114 11.13 -17.15 11.90
C TYR A 114 12.14 -17.94 11.09
N MET A 115 13.36 -17.40 11.00
CA MET A 115 14.53 -18.14 10.56
C MET A 115 15.75 -17.69 11.36
N ASP A 116 16.78 -18.51 11.42
CA ASP A 116 18.02 -18.13 12.10
C ASP A 116 18.75 -16.97 11.42
N PHE A 117 19.30 -16.05 12.21
CA PHE A 117 20.25 -15.02 11.76
C PHE A 117 21.52 -15.03 12.61
N THR A 118 22.68 -15.01 11.97
CA THR A 118 23.96 -14.76 12.68
C THR A 118 24.08 -13.29 13.06
N SER A 119 24.94 -12.94 14.02
CA SER A 119 25.19 -11.53 14.41
C SER A 119 25.59 -10.64 13.22
N LYS A 120 26.28 -11.19 12.22
CA LYS A 120 26.67 -10.47 11.01
C LYS A 120 25.48 -10.24 10.07
N GLU A 121 24.59 -11.23 9.97
CA GLU A 121 23.38 -11.13 9.15
C GLU A 121 22.34 -10.21 9.79
N GLU A 122 22.22 -10.19 11.12
CA GLU A 122 21.37 -9.23 11.83
C GLU A 122 21.77 -7.79 11.47
N LYS A 123 23.06 -7.47 11.54
CA LYS A 123 23.56 -6.13 11.14
C LYS A 123 23.28 -5.81 9.67
N LYS A 124 23.38 -6.81 8.80
CA LYS A 124 23.21 -6.63 7.36
C LYS A 124 21.75 -6.41 6.97
N TYR A 125 20.83 -7.24 7.49
CA TYR A 125 19.44 -7.29 7.03
C TYR A 125 18.46 -6.54 7.94
N ALA A 126 18.93 -5.86 8.99
CA ALA A 126 18.06 -5.06 9.84
C ALA A 126 17.41 -3.93 9.05
N LEU A 127 16.09 -3.84 9.17
CA LEU A 127 15.31 -2.72 8.63
C LEU A 127 15.44 -1.50 9.52
N GLN A 128 15.39 -0.33 8.89
CA GLN A 128 15.40 0.99 9.50
C GLN A 128 14.17 1.77 9.03
N GLN A 129 13.70 2.70 9.85
CA GLN A 129 12.59 3.57 9.48
C GLN A 129 12.88 4.27 8.14
N GLY A 130 11.90 4.24 7.24
CA GLY A 130 12.02 4.84 5.90
C GLY A 130 12.65 3.93 4.85
N ASP A 131 13.07 2.71 5.21
CA ASP A 131 13.46 1.72 4.20
C ASP A 131 12.26 1.35 3.33
N LEU A 132 12.44 1.38 2.01
CA LEU A 132 11.46 0.86 1.06
C LEU A 132 11.67 -0.63 0.86
N LEU A 133 10.57 -1.40 0.87
CA LEU A 133 10.57 -2.84 0.61
C LEU A 133 9.88 -3.09 -0.72
N VAL A 134 10.59 -3.69 -1.67
CA VAL A 134 10.07 -3.98 -3.02
C VAL A 134 10.06 -5.49 -3.25
N CYS A 135 8.90 -6.04 -3.59
CA CYS A 135 8.72 -7.47 -3.85
C CYS A 135 9.22 -7.88 -5.23
N GLU A 136 10.02 -8.95 -5.30
CA GLU A 136 10.41 -9.64 -6.54
C GLU A 136 9.41 -10.74 -6.94
N GLY A 137 8.60 -11.23 -5.99
CA GLY A 137 7.64 -12.32 -6.22
C GLY A 137 6.24 -12.07 -5.65
N GLY A 138 5.28 -12.90 -6.03
CA GLY A 138 3.84 -12.62 -5.87
C GLY A 138 3.38 -11.64 -6.95
N GLU A 139 2.61 -10.61 -6.58
CA GLU A 139 2.46 -9.43 -7.42
C GLU A 139 3.77 -8.63 -7.39
N ILE A 140 4.48 -8.61 -8.52
CA ILE A 140 5.83 -8.07 -8.65
C ILE A 140 5.82 -6.55 -8.51
N GLY A 141 6.77 -6.04 -7.73
CA GLY A 141 6.97 -4.62 -7.54
C GLY A 141 6.13 -3.99 -6.43
N ARG A 142 5.25 -4.76 -5.76
CA ARG A 142 4.58 -4.29 -4.52
C ARG A 142 5.60 -3.64 -3.60
N THR A 143 5.31 -2.40 -3.24
CA THR A 143 6.21 -1.54 -2.49
C THR A 143 5.53 -0.96 -1.26
N ALA A 144 6.21 -1.01 -0.12
CA ALA A 144 5.81 -0.36 1.12
C ALA A 144 7.01 0.25 1.85
N ILE A 145 6.73 1.20 2.74
CA ILE A 145 7.73 1.76 3.66
C ILE A 145 7.73 0.94 4.95
N TRP A 146 8.93 0.68 5.47
CA TRP A 146 9.10 0.23 6.85
C TRP A 146 8.99 1.42 7.81
N GLU A 147 8.00 1.38 8.71
CA GLU A 147 7.68 2.48 9.64
C GLU A 147 8.08 2.16 11.09
N GLU A 148 9.03 1.23 11.27
CA GLU A 148 9.52 0.84 12.60
C GLU A 148 8.43 0.29 13.53
N GLN A 149 7.49 -0.46 12.95
CA GLN A 149 6.37 -1.05 13.69
C GLN A 149 6.83 -2.02 14.79
N ILE A 150 7.97 -2.71 14.59
CA ILE A 150 8.65 -3.53 15.60
C ILE A 150 10.18 -3.46 15.45
N SER A 151 10.92 -3.68 16.52
CA SER A 151 12.39 -3.76 16.48
C SER A 151 12.89 -5.15 16.08
N GLY A 152 14.05 -5.23 15.40
CA GLY A 152 14.73 -6.49 15.16
C GLY A 152 14.06 -7.40 14.14
N ILE A 153 13.47 -6.80 13.09
CA ILE A 153 12.88 -7.51 11.96
C ILE A 153 13.82 -7.51 10.74
N TYR A 154 13.71 -8.59 9.96
CA TYR A 154 14.52 -8.86 8.78
C TYR A 154 13.63 -9.19 7.58
N TYR A 155 14.21 -9.58 6.45
CA TYR A 155 13.47 -9.82 5.23
C TYR A 155 14.11 -10.90 4.35
N GLN A 156 13.26 -11.60 3.60
CA GLN A 156 13.65 -12.72 2.75
C GLN A 156 14.22 -12.27 1.39
N ASN A 157 14.93 -13.15 0.68
CA ASN A 157 15.54 -12.94 -0.65
C ASN A 157 14.59 -12.48 -1.76
N HIS A 158 13.27 -12.61 -1.60
CA HIS A 158 12.29 -12.11 -2.58
C HIS A 158 11.83 -10.68 -2.28
N ILE A 159 12.48 -10.00 -1.33
CA ILE A 159 12.29 -8.58 -1.02
C ILE A 159 13.63 -7.88 -1.19
N HIS A 160 13.59 -6.76 -1.92
CA HIS A 160 14.69 -5.80 -2.00
C HIS A 160 14.42 -4.66 -1.02
N ARG A 161 15.39 -4.35 -0.17
CA ARG A 161 15.39 -3.15 0.67
C ARG A 161 16.10 -2.02 -0.05
N LEU A 162 15.42 -0.90 -0.20
CA LEU A 162 15.92 0.35 -0.78
C LEU A 162 16.10 1.36 0.34
N ARG A 163 17.35 1.65 0.69
CA ARG A 163 17.70 2.66 1.70
C ARG A 163 18.19 3.93 1.01
N ARG A 164 17.59 5.08 1.32
CA ARG A 164 17.99 6.35 0.70
C ARG A 164 19.46 6.64 0.98
N LYS A 165 20.19 7.10 -0.03
CA LYS A 165 21.60 7.49 0.09
C LYS A 165 21.78 8.93 0.58
N GLN A 166 20.77 9.76 0.39
CA GLN A 166 20.79 11.20 0.69
C GLN A 166 19.48 11.61 1.37
N ASN A 167 19.51 12.69 2.15
CA ASN A 167 18.35 13.17 2.90
C ASN A 167 17.34 13.95 2.06
N ASN A 168 17.71 14.37 0.84
CA ASN A 168 16.83 15.04 -0.13
C ASN A 168 16.01 14.06 -0.99
N VAL A 169 15.94 12.80 -0.58
CA VAL A 169 15.17 11.73 -1.22
C VAL A 169 14.04 11.36 -0.26
N GLU A 170 12.80 11.64 -0.66
CA GLU A 170 11.60 11.31 0.11
C GLU A 170 11.12 9.89 -0.24
N PRO A 171 11.28 8.89 0.64
CA PRO A 171 10.94 7.50 0.32
C PRO A 171 9.47 7.32 -0.09
N ARG A 172 8.54 8.07 0.50
CA ARG A 172 7.10 7.93 0.22
C ARG A 172 6.73 8.38 -1.18
N PHE A 173 7.42 9.40 -1.71
CA PHE A 173 7.30 9.77 -3.12
C PHE A 173 7.65 8.59 -4.03
N TYR A 174 8.77 7.92 -3.75
CA TYR A 174 9.23 6.79 -4.56
C TYR A 174 8.39 5.52 -4.39
N MET A 175 7.79 5.31 -3.21
CA MET A 175 6.77 4.27 -3.00
C MET A 175 5.58 4.47 -3.97
N TYR A 176 5.05 5.69 -4.02
CA TYR A 176 3.94 6.02 -4.91
C TYR A 176 4.32 6.01 -6.39
N TRP A 177 5.53 6.48 -6.72
CA TRP A 177 6.03 6.41 -8.09
C TRP A 177 6.14 4.96 -8.56
N LEU A 178 6.71 4.06 -7.75
CA LEU A 178 6.80 2.64 -8.09
C LEU A 178 5.40 2.04 -8.28
N GLN A 179 4.44 2.38 -7.42
CA GLN A 179 3.05 1.96 -7.61
C GLN A 179 2.47 2.46 -8.93
N ALA A 180 2.58 3.76 -9.24
CA ALA A 180 2.04 4.36 -10.46
C ALA A 180 2.69 3.78 -11.73
N SER A 181 4.02 3.78 -11.75
CA SER A 181 4.82 3.34 -12.89
C SER A 181 4.57 1.87 -13.26
N LEU A 182 4.34 1.02 -12.26
CA LEU A 182 4.10 -0.41 -12.45
C LEU A 182 2.63 -0.74 -12.75
N THR A 183 1.69 -0.09 -12.08
CA THR A 183 0.26 -0.47 -12.15
C THR A 183 -0.56 0.38 -13.13
N LEU A 184 -0.15 1.61 -13.40
CA LEU A 184 -0.90 2.58 -14.21
C LEU A 184 -0.21 2.88 -15.54
N LEU A 185 1.10 3.13 -15.49
CA LEU A 185 1.87 3.60 -16.65
C LEU A 185 2.54 2.45 -17.43
N GLY A 186 2.76 1.30 -16.77
CA GLY A 186 3.36 0.12 -17.39
C GLY A 186 4.83 0.26 -17.79
N LEU A 187 5.56 1.25 -17.24
CA LEU A 187 6.89 1.71 -17.68
C LEU A 187 8.01 0.66 -17.60
N TYR A 188 7.85 -0.36 -16.77
CA TYR A 188 8.92 -1.35 -16.52
C TYR A 188 8.55 -2.78 -16.92
N SER A 189 7.39 -2.95 -17.55
CA SER A 189 6.93 -4.21 -18.14
C SER A 189 7.84 -4.59 -19.33
N GLY A 190 8.16 -5.88 -19.49
CA GLY A 190 8.89 -6.33 -20.68
C GLY A 190 8.03 -6.18 -21.95
N VAL A 191 8.67 -6.15 -23.12
CA VAL A 191 7.98 -6.32 -24.41
C VAL A 191 7.39 -7.73 -24.43
N GLY A 192 6.11 -7.86 -24.07
CA GLY A 192 5.41 -9.13 -23.91
C GLY A 192 4.75 -9.26 -22.54
N ASN A 193 3.41 -9.18 -22.53
CA ASN A 193 2.49 -9.32 -21.40
C ASN A 193 2.58 -8.25 -20.29
N LYS A 194 1.52 -7.42 -20.21
CA LYS A 194 1.25 -6.34 -19.24
C LYS A 194 1.21 -6.76 -17.76
N THR A 195 1.53 -8.00 -17.41
CA THR A 195 1.25 -8.57 -16.09
C THR A 195 2.39 -9.38 -15.48
N THR A 196 3.55 -9.50 -16.15
CA THR A 196 4.68 -10.23 -15.56
C THR A 196 5.96 -9.52 -15.91
N ILE A 197 6.53 -8.79 -14.94
CA ILE A 197 7.92 -8.36 -15.02
C ILE A 197 8.76 -9.63 -14.84
N PRO A 198 9.41 -10.17 -15.88
CA PRO A 198 10.21 -11.37 -15.70
C PRO A 198 11.36 -11.04 -14.73
N ASN A 199 11.30 -11.61 -13.52
CA ASN A 199 12.28 -11.50 -12.42
C ASN A 199 12.80 -10.08 -12.16
N LEU A 200 12.22 -9.38 -11.17
CA LEU A 200 12.71 -8.08 -10.70
C LEU A 200 14.01 -8.24 -9.91
N SER A 201 15.10 -8.48 -10.62
CA SER A 201 16.43 -8.59 -10.03
C SER A 201 16.90 -7.25 -9.46
N ARG A 202 17.84 -7.30 -8.52
CA ARG A 202 18.49 -6.11 -7.96
C ARG A 202 19.03 -5.18 -9.04
N THR A 203 19.70 -5.73 -10.06
CA THR A 203 20.29 -4.96 -11.16
C THR A 203 19.22 -4.29 -12.01
N ARG A 204 18.13 -5.00 -12.32
CA ARG A 204 17.01 -4.43 -13.07
C ARG A 204 16.35 -3.30 -12.29
N LEU A 205 16.08 -3.51 -11.01
CA LEU A 205 15.48 -2.52 -10.13
C LEU A 205 16.38 -1.27 -10.00
N ALA A 206 17.69 -1.45 -9.85
CA ALA A 206 18.65 -0.35 -9.82
C ALA A 206 18.64 0.51 -11.10
N ASN A 207 18.32 -0.10 -12.25
CA ASN A 207 18.32 0.56 -13.54
C ASN A 207 16.98 1.21 -13.94
N PHE A 208 15.94 1.15 -13.09
CA PHE A 208 14.69 1.85 -13.36
C PHE A 208 14.94 3.35 -13.52
N SER A 209 14.53 3.91 -14.66
CA SER A 209 14.48 5.37 -14.87
C SER A 209 13.36 5.94 -14.02
N ILE A 210 13.64 6.91 -13.16
CA ILE A 210 12.70 7.51 -12.21
C ILE A 210 12.80 9.03 -12.25
N PRO A 211 11.71 9.77 -11.94
CA PRO A 211 11.77 11.21 -11.84
C PRO A 211 12.48 11.65 -10.56
N LEU A 212 13.20 12.75 -10.65
CA LEU A 212 13.87 13.44 -9.54
C LEU A 212 13.44 14.91 -9.56
N PRO A 213 12.27 15.22 -8.98
CA PRO A 213 11.87 16.61 -8.73
C PRO A 213 12.58 17.19 -7.51
N SER A 214 12.33 18.47 -7.23
CA SER A 214 12.83 19.10 -6.00
C SER A 214 12.31 18.37 -4.76
N HIS A 215 13.07 18.40 -3.67
CA HIS A 215 12.65 17.73 -2.42
C HIS A 215 11.29 18.24 -1.92
N ASP A 216 11.02 19.54 -2.08
CA ASP A 216 9.72 20.14 -1.71
C ASP A 216 8.56 19.53 -2.52
N GLU A 217 8.72 19.40 -3.84
CA GLU A 217 7.73 18.74 -4.68
C GLU A 217 7.55 17.25 -4.31
N GLN A 218 8.64 16.54 -4.01
CA GLN A 218 8.56 15.14 -3.57
C GLN A 218 7.69 15.04 -2.30
N CYS A 219 7.98 15.86 -1.29
CA CYS A 219 7.21 15.90 -0.04
C CYS A 219 5.75 16.31 -0.28
N LYS A 220 5.50 17.31 -1.13
CA LYS A 220 4.15 17.80 -1.44
C LYS A 220 3.30 16.72 -2.11
N ILE A 221 3.84 16.05 -3.14
CA ILE A 221 3.17 14.94 -3.83
C ILE A 221 2.91 13.79 -2.86
N ALA A 222 3.93 13.39 -2.08
CA ALA A 222 3.80 12.32 -1.10
C ALA A 222 2.70 12.63 -0.07
N ARG A 223 2.62 13.87 0.43
CA ARG A 223 1.61 14.31 1.39
C ARG A 223 0.20 14.27 0.80
N ILE A 224 0.00 14.75 -0.43
CA ILE A 224 -1.31 14.74 -1.10
C ILE A 224 -1.82 13.29 -1.21
N LEU A 225 -0.97 12.38 -1.70
CA LEU A 225 -1.34 10.97 -1.86
C LEU A 225 -1.54 10.26 -0.52
N GLN A 226 -0.73 10.59 0.49
CA GLN A 226 -0.89 10.06 1.84
C GLN A 226 -2.24 10.46 2.45
N THR A 227 -2.67 11.71 2.30
CA THR A 227 -3.98 12.15 2.82
C THR A 227 -5.14 11.36 2.20
N VAL A 228 -5.04 11.00 0.92
CA VAL A 228 -6.05 10.16 0.27
C VAL A 228 -6.02 8.73 0.81
N ASP A 229 -4.84 8.17 1.04
CA ASP A 229 -4.71 6.83 1.65
C ASP A 229 -5.25 6.78 3.08
N GLU A 230 -4.95 7.80 3.89
CA GLU A 230 -5.49 7.93 5.25
C GLU A 230 -7.02 7.98 5.23
N LYS A 231 -7.60 8.68 4.26
CA LYS A 231 -9.05 8.73 4.08
C LYS A 231 -9.62 7.37 3.67
N ILE A 232 -8.98 6.66 2.73
CA ILE A 232 -9.39 5.30 2.31
C ILE A 232 -9.35 4.35 3.52
N GLN A 233 -8.25 4.37 4.28
CA GLN A 233 -8.08 3.50 5.45
C GLN A 233 -9.14 3.77 6.53
N ALA A 234 -9.48 5.03 6.77
CA ALA A 234 -10.52 5.39 7.73
C ALA A 234 -11.90 4.83 7.32
N GLU A 235 -12.24 4.87 6.03
CA GLU A 235 -13.49 4.29 5.53
C GLU A 235 -13.47 2.75 5.53
N GLU A 236 -12.33 2.12 5.23
CA GLU A 236 -12.18 0.67 5.35
C GLU A 236 -12.35 0.19 6.80
N ASN A 237 -11.78 0.91 7.77
CA ASN A 237 -11.98 0.63 9.20
C ASN A 237 -13.45 0.81 9.61
N ARG A 238 -14.12 1.86 9.12
CA ARG A 238 -15.55 2.09 9.36
C ARG A 238 -16.39 0.94 8.79
N LYS A 239 -16.08 0.46 7.59
CA LYS A 239 -16.77 -0.66 6.97
C LYS A 239 -16.61 -1.93 7.80
N ALA A 240 -15.40 -2.27 8.23
CA ALA A 240 -15.13 -3.44 9.06
C ALA A 240 -15.92 -3.40 10.39
N ALA A 241 -15.99 -2.24 11.03
CA ALA A 241 -16.79 -2.06 12.25
C ALA A 241 -18.30 -2.24 12.00
N LEU A 242 -18.82 -1.79 10.85
CA LEU A 242 -20.22 -2.00 10.47
C LEU A 242 -20.52 -3.48 10.16
N GLU A 243 -19.60 -4.21 9.54
CA GLU A 243 -19.73 -5.64 9.29
C GLU A 243 -19.74 -6.45 10.61
N GLU A 244 -18.87 -6.10 11.55
CA GLU A 244 -18.87 -6.71 12.88
C GLU A 244 -20.16 -6.39 13.66
N LEU A 245 -20.63 -5.15 13.59
CA LEU A 245 -21.92 -4.74 14.15
C LEU A 245 -23.06 -5.55 13.55
N PHE A 246 -23.10 -5.69 12.22
CA PHE A 246 -24.12 -6.47 11.52
C PHE A 246 -24.14 -7.92 12.01
N LYS A 247 -22.96 -8.55 12.09
CA LYS A 247 -22.82 -9.94 12.57
C LYS A 247 -23.29 -10.09 14.01
N THR A 248 -22.97 -9.13 14.86
CA THR A 248 -23.35 -9.13 16.28
C THR A 248 -24.86 -8.93 16.45
N LEU A 249 -25.46 -8.00 15.71
CA LEU A 249 -26.90 -7.77 15.73
C LEU A 249 -27.66 -8.99 15.19
N LEU A 250 -27.17 -9.59 14.11
CA LEU A 250 -27.77 -10.79 13.55
C LEU A 250 -27.79 -11.92 14.59
N ASP A 251 -26.67 -12.22 15.25
CA ASP A 251 -26.64 -13.25 16.31
C ASP A 251 -27.61 -12.90 17.44
N LYS A 252 -27.50 -11.70 18.01
CA LYS A 252 -28.26 -11.33 19.20
C LYS A 252 -29.76 -11.24 18.97
N LEU A 253 -30.20 -10.76 17.80
CA LEU A 253 -31.62 -10.67 17.44
C LEU A 253 -32.20 -12.04 17.09
N MET A 254 -31.45 -12.89 16.37
CA MET A 254 -31.91 -14.24 16.00
C MET A 254 -31.92 -15.21 17.19
N THR A 255 -31.02 -15.02 18.16
CA THR A 255 -30.97 -15.80 19.41
C THR A 255 -31.81 -15.20 20.54
N ALA A 256 -32.56 -14.12 20.27
CA ALA A 256 -33.37 -13.41 21.27
C ALA A 256 -32.61 -12.84 22.49
N LYS A 257 -31.27 -12.83 22.46
CA LYS A 257 -30.42 -12.20 23.49
C LYS A 257 -30.57 -10.68 23.51
N LEU A 258 -30.98 -10.09 22.40
CA LEU A 258 -31.39 -8.70 22.28
C LEU A 258 -32.81 -8.65 21.75
N ARG A 259 -33.68 -7.91 22.44
CA ARG A 259 -35.05 -7.63 22.00
C ARG A 259 -35.18 -6.18 21.61
N LEU A 260 -36.02 -5.93 20.62
CA LEU A 260 -36.34 -4.58 20.19
C LEU A 260 -37.41 -3.99 21.10
N PRO A 261 -37.41 -2.67 21.36
CA PRO A 261 -38.46 -2.02 22.13
C PRO A 261 -39.85 -2.30 21.53
N GLU A 262 -40.85 -2.59 22.37
CA GLU A 262 -42.20 -2.92 21.91
C GLU A 262 -42.83 -1.80 21.09
N GLU A 263 -42.63 -0.54 21.49
CA GLU A 263 -43.05 0.66 20.75
C GLU A 263 -42.54 0.65 19.31
N TRP A 264 -41.30 0.20 19.12
CA TRP A 264 -40.69 0.10 17.80
C TRP A 264 -41.30 -1.04 16.99
N ILE A 265 -41.55 -2.20 17.61
CA ILE A 265 -42.22 -3.35 16.97
C ILE A 265 -43.64 -2.98 16.52
N GLN A 266 -44.37 -2.22 17.33
CA GLN A 266 -45.73 -1.75 17.04
C GLN A 266 -45.76 -0.86 15.80
N SER A 267 -44.72 -0.07 15.52
CA SER A 267 -44.62 0.72 14.28
C SER A 267 -44.60 -0.12 12.98
N PHE A 268 -44.42 -1.45 13.09
CA PHE A 268 -44.50 -2.42 12.00
C PHE A 268 -45.80 -3.26 12.02
N GLN A 269 -46.74 -2.99 12.93
CA GLN A 269 -48.10 -3.55 12.90
C GLN A 269 -48.94 -2.74 11.91
N GLY A 270 -48.89 -3.08 10.62
CA GLY A 270 -49.67 -2.42 9.56
C GLY A 270 -48.90 -2.10 8.27
N ARG A 271 -47.58 -2.30 8.27
CA ARG A 271 -46.71 -2.27 7.08
C ARG A 271 -46.32 -3.67 6.68
#